data_AF-A0A3D4AEX2-F1
#
_entry.id   AF-A0A3D4AEX2-F1
#
_cell.length_a   1.000
_cell.length_b   1.000
_cell.length_c   1.000
_cell.angle_alpha   90.00
_cell.angle_beta   90.00
_cell.angle_gamma   90.00
#
_symmetry.space_group_name_H-M   'P 1'
#
loop_
_entity.id
_entity.type
_entity.pdbx_description
1 polymer ?
#
loop_
_entity_poly.entity_id
_entity_poly.type
_entity_poly.pdbx_seq_one_letter_code
_entity_poly.pdbx_strand_id
1 'polypeptide(L)'
;MNADSLKIKIAQKVLNTNDTTLIKQLDAVMKAHETDFWDELTAEQQASITRGKAQIKAGKGLNTEEVLSKYKRWLTVLLSR
;
A
#
# COMPACT_ATOMS: atom_id res chain seq x y z
N MET A 1 21.69 -15.72 -21.01
CA MET A 1 20.98 -14.45 -20.77
C MET A 1 20.86 -14.27 -19.26
N ASN A 2 21.26 -13.13 -18.71
CA ASN A 2 21.01 -12.81 -17.31
C ASN A 2 19.64 -12.12 -17.16
N ALA A 3 19.09 -12.09 -15.95
CA ALA A 3 17.78 -11.50 -15.67
C ALA A 3 17.70 -10.03 -16.11
N ASP A 4 18.78 -9.26 -15.95
CA ASP A 4 18.80 -7.83 -16.30
C ASP A 4 18.70 -7.59 -17.80
N SER A 5 19.41 -8.39 -18.61
CA SER A 5 19.31 -8.32 -20.08
C SER A 5 17.90 -8.67 -20.59
N LEU A 6 17.20 -9.57 -19.88
CA LEU A 6 15.83 -9.94 -20.22
C LEU A 6 14.85 -8.80 -19.86
N LYS A 7 14.99 -8.18 -18.68
CA LYS A 7 14.17 -7.04 -18.25
C LYS A 7 14.26 -5.88 -19.25
N ILE A 8 15.47 -5.52 -19.66
CA ILE A 8 15.69 -4.44 -20.65
C ILE A 8 15.03 -4.77 -21.98
N LYS A 9 15.16 -6.00 -22.47
CA LYS A 9 14.52 -6.44 -23.72
C LYS A 9 13.00 -6.38 -23.65
N ILE A 10 12.40 -6.78 -22.52
CA ILE A 10 10.95 -6.72 -22.32
C ILE A 10 10.50 -5.25 -22.31
N ALA A 11 11.18 -4.39 -21.53
CA ALA A 11 10.86 -2.96 -21.47
C ALA A 11 10.92 -2.30 -22.86
N GLN A 12 11.96 -2.58 -23.64
CA GLN A 12 12.08 -2.07 -25.02
C GLN A 12 10.93 -2.53 -25.92
N LYS A 13 10.52 -3.80 -25.83
CA LYS A 13 9.38 -4.32 -26.61
C LYS A 13 8.06 -3.64 -26.25
N VAL A 14 7.85 -3.36 -24.96
CA VAL A 14 6.64 -2.68 -24.47
C VAL A 14 6.63 -1.21 -24.90
N LEU A 15 7.76 -0.51 -24.83
CA LEU A 15 7.85 0.90 -25.22
C LEU A 15 7.68 1.13 -26.73
N ASN A 16 8.04 0.14 -27.55
CA ASN A 16 8.02 0.25 -29.01
C ASN A 16 6.74 -0.30 -29.66
N THR A 17 5.82 -0.92 -28.91
CA THR A 17 4.58 -1.47 -29.46
C THR A 17 3.41 -0.49 -29.31
N ASN A 18 2.56 -0.43 -30.33
CA ASN A 18 1.28 0.28 -30.28
C ASN A 18 0.09 -0.67 -30.04
N ASP A 19 0.35 -1.98 -29.91
CA ASP A 19 -0.69 -2.97 -29.66
C ASP A 19 -1.16 -2.91 -28.20
N THR A 20 -2.24 -2.17 -27.99
CA THR A 20 -2.86 -2.02 -26.66
C THR A 20 -3.38 -3.33 -26.07
N THR A 21 -3.70 -4.33 -26.90
CA THR A 21 -4.15 -5.64 -26.43
C THR A 21 -3.01 -6.39 -25.79
N LEU A 22 -1.84 -6.41 -26.44
CA LEU A 22 -0.62 -7.01 -25.92
C LEU A 22 -0.19 -6.36 -24.59
N ILE A 23 -0.24 -5.03 -24.51
CA ILE A 23 0.11 -4.30 -23.28
C ILE A 23 -0.81 -4.69 -22.13
N LYS A 24 -2.14 -4.74 -22.37
CA LYS A 24 -3.13 -5.14 -21.35
C LYS A 24 -2.93 -6.57 -20.88
N GLN A 25 -2.60 -7.50 -21.79
CA GLN A 25 -2.34 -8.88 -21.43
C GLN A 25 -1.08 -9.01 -20.55
N LEU A 26 -0.01 -8.27 -20.88
CA LEU A 26 1.20 -8.25 -20.06
C LEU A 26 0.94 -7.69 -18.66
N ASP A 27 0.20 -6.60 -18.55
CA ASP A 27 -0.22 -6.00 -17.26
C ASP A 27 -1.02 -7.00 -16.41
N ALA A 28 -1.97 -7.71 -17.02
CA ALA A 28 -2.75 -8.73 -16.34
C ALA A 28 -1.87 -9.89 -15.82
N VAL A 29 -0.89 -10.34 -16.60
CA VAL A 29 0.07 -11.37 -16.17
C VAL A 29 0.91 -10.87 -15.00
N MET A 30 1.44 -9.64 -15.06
CA MET A 30 2.24 -9.09 -13.97
C MET A 30 1.43 -8.95 -12.68
N LYS A 31 0.19 -8.45 -12.76
CA LYS A 31 -0.73 -8.35 -11.62
C LYS A 31 -1.10 -9.70 -11.02
N ALA A 32 -1.22 -10.75 -11.84
CA ALA A 32 -1.48 -12.09 -11.34
C ALA A 32 -0.30 -12.67 -10.52
N HIS A 33 0.90 -12.08 -10.67
CA HIS A 33 2.11 -12.44 -9.93
C HIS A 33 2.46 -11.43 -8.83
N GLU A 34 1.75 -10.32 -8.72
CA GLU A 34 1.81 -9.45 -7.55
C GLU A 34 1.11 -10.18 -6.39
N THR A 35 1.82 -10.40 -5.29
CA THR A 35 1.20 -10.78 -4.03
C THR A 35 0.23 -9.68 -3.62
N ASP A 36 -0.98 -10.04 -3.19
CA ASP A 36 -1.89 -9.04 -2.62
C ASP A 36 -1.13 -8.33 -1.50
N PHE A 37 -1.22 -7.00 -1.43
CA PHE A 37 -0.58 -6.22 -0.35
C PHE A 37 -0.94 -6.81 1.02
N TRP A 38 -2.15 -7.36 1.16
CA TRP A 38 -2.57 -8.06 2.37
C TRP A 38 -1.63 -9.22 2.76
N ASP A 39 -1.16 -9.99 1.78
CA ASP A 39 -0.29 -11.15 1.97
C ASP A 39 1.17 -10.76 2.26
N GLU A 40 1.55 -9.51 1.99
CA GLU A 40 2.87 -8.95 2.30
C GLU A 40 2.98 -8.43 3.75
N LEU A 41 1.85 -8.27 4.44
CA LEU A 41 1.81 -7.79 5.82
C LEU A 41 2.21 -8.89 6.81
N THR A 42 2.95 -8.51 7.86
CA THR A 42 3.21 -9.43 8.98
C THR A 42 1.91 -9.79 9.69
N ALA A 43 1.89 -10.94 10.37
CA ALA A 43 0.74 -11.37 11.18
C ALA A 43 0.33 -10.31 12.22
N GLU A 44 1.29 -9.57 12.77
CA GLU A 44 1.02 -8.47 13.70
C GLU A 44 0.31 -7.28 13.03
N GLN A 45 0.76 -6.90 11.83
CA GLN A 45 0.14 -5.82 11.05
C GLN A 45 -1.28 -6.19 10.62
N GLN A 46 -1.48 -7.41 10.11
CA GLN A 46 -2.81 -7.93 9.77
C GLN A 46 -3.74 -7.95 10.99
N ALA A 47 -3.24 -8.41 12.14
CA ALA A 47 -4.00 -8.43 13.39
C ALA A 47 -4.35 -7.01 13.86
N SER A 48 -3.42 -6.06 13.74
CA SER A 48 -3.66 -4.65 14.09
C SER A 48 -4.76 -4.03 13.24
N ILE A 49 -4.72 -4.22 11.92
CA ILE A 49 -5.75 -3.74 10.99
C ILE A 49 -7.09 -4.38 11.29
N THR A 50 -7.12 -5.69 11.54
CA THR A 50 -8.35 -6.43 11.89
C THR A 50 -8.98 -5.91 13.18
N ARG A 51 -8.16 -5.64 14.21
CA ARG A 51 -8.62 -5.01 15.46
C ARG A 51 -9.19 -3.61 15.20
N GLY A 52 -8.51 -2.78 14.40
CA GLY A 52 -8.99 -1.45 14.03
C GLY A 52 -10.35 -1.50 13.33
N LYS A 53 -10.52 -2.39 12.35
CA LYS A 53 -11.81 -2.61 11.66
C LYS A 53 -12.93 -3.00 12.65
N ALA A 54 -12.64 -3.90 13.59
CA ALA A 54 -13.60 -4.31 14.62
C ALA A 54 -13.96 -3.16 15.58
N GLN A 55 -12.98 -2.35 15.98
CA GLN A 55 -13.19 -1.17 16.83
C GLN A 55 -14.06 -0.13 16.15
N ILE A 56 -13.82 0.17 14.88
CA ILE A 56 -14.64 1.09 14.08
C ILE A 56 -16.08 0.59 13.99
N LYS A 57 -16.27 -0.69 13.65
CA LYS A 57 -17.61 -1.31 13.59
C LYS A 57 -18.36 -1.26 14.93
N ALA A 58 -17.62 -1.34 16.03
CA ALA A 58 -18.16 -1.23 17.39
C ALA A 58 -18.33 0.23 17.87
N GLY A 59 -18.12 1.24 17.01
CA GLY A 59 -18.25 2.66 17.38
C GLY A 59 -17.15 3.17 18.31
N LYS A 60 -16.02 2.46 18.42
CA LYS A 60 -14.89 2.83 19.30
C LYS A 60 -13.89 3.79 18.64
N GLY A 61 -14.27 4.40 17.52
CA GLY A 61 -13.50 5.46 16.90
C GLY A 61 -13.54 6.73 17.74
N LEU A 62 -12.50 7.56 17.63
CA LEU A 62 -12.49 8.91 18.19
C LEU A 62 -12.51 9.88 17.02
N ASN A 63 -13.26 10.97 17.17
CA ASN A 63 -13.21 12.05 16.19
C ASN A 63 -11.91 12.86 16.35
N THR A 64 -11.60 13.67 15.33
CA THR A 64 -10.36 14.45 15.28
C THR A 64 -10.20 15.37 16.49
N GLU A 65 -11.27 15.99 16.98
CA GLU A 65 -11.26 16.90 18.12
C GLU A 65 -10.94 16.17 19.43
N GLU A 66 -11.52 14.99 19.63
CA GLU A 66 -11.27 14.12 20.78
C GLU A 66 -9.81 13.61 20.82
N VAL A 67 -9.26 13.27 19.66
CA VAL A 67 -7.85 12.88 19.54
C VAL A 67 -6.95 14.07 19.87
N LEU A 68 -7.16 15.23 19.24
CA LEU A 68 -6.33 16.42 19.44
C LEU A 68 -6.37 16.92 20.89
N SER A 69 -7.53 16.85 21.55
CA SER A 69 -7.67 17.21 22.96
C SER A 69 -6.78 16.37 23.87
N LYS A 70 -6.68 15.05 23.63
CA LYS A 70 -5.81 14.14 24.40
C LYS A 70 -4.31 14.44 24.24
N TYR A 71 -3.90 14.93 23.08
CA TYR A 71 -2.48 15.22 22.79
C TYR A 71 -2.10 16.70 22.96
N LYS A 72 -3.05 17.57 23.34
CA LYS A 72 -2.84 19.01 23.53
C LYS A 72 -1.64 19.34 24.44
N ARG A 73 -1.45 18.57 25.52
CA ARG A 73 -0.32 18.74 26.46
C ARG A 73 1.05 18.51 25.82
N TRP A 74 1.13 17.64 24.81
CA TRP A 74 2.38 17.28 24.14
C TRP A 74 2.67 18.17 22.93
N LEU A 75 1.64 18.72 22.28
CA LEU A 75 1.77 19.69 21.20
C LEU A 75 2.41 21.01 21.68
N THR A 76 2.09 21.46 22.89
CA THR A 76 2.64 22.71 23.45
C THR A 76 4.15 22.63 23.71
N VAL A 77 4.66 21.44 24.06
CA VAL A 77 6.10 21.21 24.32
C VAL A 77 6.91 21.19 23.02
N LEU A 78 6.34 20.72 21.92
CA LEU A 78 6.99 20.66 20.61
C LEU A 78 7.06 22.03 19.91
N LEU A 79 6.11 22.93 20.17
CA LEU A 79 6.05 24.27 19.58
C LEU A 79 6.79 25.35 20.40
N SER A 80 7.42 24.96 21.52
CA SER A 80 8.23 25.86 22.38
C SER A 80 9.75 25.61 22.23
N ARG A 81 10.18 24.95 21.15
CA ARG A 81 11.58 24.86 20.70
C ARG A 81 11.73 25.57 19.37
#